data_AF-A0A485NBB5-F1
#
_entry.id   AF-A0A485NBB5-F1
#
_cell.length_a   1.000
_cell.length_b   1.000
_cell.length_c   1.000
_cell.angle_alpha   90.00
_cell.angle_beta   90.00
_cell.angle_gamma   90.00
#
_symmetry.space_group_name_H-M   'P 1'
#
loop_
_entity.id
_entity.type
_entity.pdbx_description
1 polymer ?
#
loop_
_entity_poly.entity_id
_entity_poly.type
_entity_poly.pdbx_seq_one_letter_code
_entity_poly.pdbx_strand_id
1 'polypeptide(L)'
;AAPDIRRKLQKLEGFAGMNITQLIEVANKVFMNREVAANREAERGLKKKATFLAAALKETDATKMGRPQPPKGGNPRAPLAKDQCAYCKEKGHWKNECPNRKGPSKSSRHREEPRGENLIGLAWIDSD
;
A
#
# COMPACT_ATOMS: atom_id res chain seq x y z
N ALA A 1 16.05 -33.34 -24.00
CA ALA A 1 15.25 -32.49 -24.92
C ALA A 1 14.22 -31.70 -24.11
N ALA A 2 14.00 -30.43 -24.44
CA ALA A 2 13.06 -29.56 -23.73
C ALA A 2 11.62 -30.13 -23.77
N PRO A 3 10.99 -30.40 -22.62
CA PRO A 3 9.71 -31.11 -22.56
C PRO A 3 8.54 -30.27 -23.11
N ASP A 4 8.62 -28.95 -23.04
CA ASP A 4 7.65 -28.02 -23.63
C ASP A 4 7.69 -28.00 -25.16
N ILE A 5 8.88 -28.10 -25.75
CA ILE A 5 9.05 -28.16 -27.22
C ILE A 5 8.45 -29.46 -27.74
N ARG A 6 8.75 -30.60 -27.10
CA ARG A 6 8.17 -31.91 -27.46
C ARG A 6 6.64 -31.91 -27.40
N ARG A 7 6.06 -31.39 -26.31
CA ARG A 7 4.59 -31.29 -26.16
C ARG A 7 3.95 -30.38 -27.20
N LYS A 8 4.61 -29.30 -27.60
CA LYS A 8 4.10 -28.41 -28.66
C LYS A 8 4.18 -29.04 -30.03
N LEU A 9 5.26 -29.75 -30.34
CA LEU A 9 5.41 -30.45 -31.62
C LEU A 9 4.37 -31.55 -31.81
N GLN A 10 4.14 -32.39 -30.78
CA GLN A 10 3.16 -33.48 -30.84
C GLN A 10 1.71 -33.01 -31.04
N LYS A 11 1.39 -31.74 -30.72
CA LYS A 11 0.06 -31.15 -30.90
C LYS A 11 -0.15 -30.57 -32.31
N LEU A 12 0.86 -30.55 -33.15
CA LEU A 12 0.74 -30.03 -34.51
C LEU A 12 0.01 -31.04 -35.38
N GLU A 13 -0.96 -30.54 -36.14
CA GLU A 13 -1.60 -31.31 -37.20
C GLU A 13 -0.55 -31.78 -38.20
N GLY A 14 -0.57 -33.08 -38.54
CA GLY A 14 0.42 -33.68 -39.44
C GLY A 14 1.79 -33.97 -38.82
N PHE A 15 1.97 -33.91 -37.49
CA PHE A 15 3.25 -34.23 -36.84
C PHE A 15 3.86 -35.57 -37.28
N ALA A 16 3.03 -36.62 -37.42
CA ALA A 16 3.47 -37.95 -37.87
C ALA A 16 3.89 -38.00 -39.35
N GLY A 17 3.47 -37.03 -40.17
CA GLY A 17 3.82 -36.92 -41.59
C GLY A 17 4.98 -35.95 -41.86
N MET A 18 5.53 -35.28 -40.84
CA MET A 18 6.64 -34.34 -41.01
C MET A 18 7.97 -35.07 -41.16
N ASN A 19 8.77 -34.63 -42.13
CA ASN A 19 10.15 -35.09 -42.24
C ASN A 19 11.04 -34.46 -41.15
N ILE A 20 12.23 -35.02 -40.94
CA ILE A 20 13.15 -34.60 -39.87
C ILE A 20 13.52 -33.11 -39.99
N THR A 21 13.73 -32.60 -41.20
CA THR A 21 14.07 -31.19 -41.44
C THR A 21 12.95 -30.27 -41.00
N GLN A 22 11.70 -30.60 -41.38
CA GLN A 22 10.51 -29.85 -40.95
C GLN A 22 10.36 -29.86 -39.43
N LEU A 23 10.61 -31.01 -38.78
CA LEU A 23 10.57 -31.10 -37.32
C LEU A 23 11.59 -30.18 -36.65
N ILE A 24 12.80 -30.07 -37.21
CA ILE A 24 13.86 -29.19 -36.71
C ILE A 24 13.47 -27.71 -36.87
N GLU A 25 12.95 -27.32 -38.03
CA GLU A 25 12.50 -25.94 -38.30
C GLU A 25 11.40 -25.52 -37.32
N VAL A 26 10.41 -26.39 -37.10
CA VAL A 26 9.32 -26.09 -36.18
C VAL A 26 9.81 -26.10 -34.73
N ALA A 27 10.72 -27.00 -34.35
CA ALA A 27 11.33 -27.00 -33.03
C ALA A 27 12.08 -25.68 -32.75
N ASN A 28 12.85 -25.19 -33.72
CA ASN A 28 13.55 -23.91 -33.65
C ASN A 28 12.57 -22.74 -33.54
N LYS A 29 11.49 -22.74 -34.33
CA LYS A 29 10.44 -21.72 -34.23
C LYS A 29 9.76 -21.71 -32.86
N VAL A 30 9.47 -22.88 -32.30
CA VAL A 30 8.88 -22.99 -30.96
C VAL A 30 9.85 -22.50 -29.88
N PHE A 31 11.14 -22.82 -30.02
CA PHE A 31 12.20 -22.34 -29.13
C PHE A 31 12.30 -20.81 -29.15
N MET A 32 12.46 -20.20 -30.32
CA MET A 32 12.59 -18.74 -30.45
C MET A 32 11.34 -18.01 -29.94
N ASN A 33 10.15 -18.52 -30.24
CA ASN A 33 8.90 -17.94 -29.74
C ASN A 33 8.78 -17.98 -28.20
N ARG A 34 9.42 -18.95 -27.54
CA ARG A 34 9.43 -19.02 -26.07
C ARG A 34 10.18 -17.83 -25.47
N GLU A 35 11.34 -17.48 -26.00
CA GLU A 35 12.12 -16.33 -25.53
C GLU A 35 11.39 -15.03 -25.79
N VAL A 36 10.79 -14.87 -26.98
CA VAL A 36 9.97 -13.69 -27.31
C VAL A 36 8.78 -13.55 -26.37
N ALA A 37 8.08 -14.64 -26.06
CA ALA A 37 6.97 -14.62 -25.12
C ALA A 37 7.41 -14.25 -23.69
N ALA A 38 8.53 -14.82 -23.22
CA ALA A 38 9.09 -14.51 -21.91
C ALA A 38 9.50 -13.03 -21.81
N ASN A 39 10.16 -12.50 -22.84
CA ASN A 39 10.57 -11.10 -22.87
C ASN A 39 9.37 -10.14 -22.86
N ARG A 40 8.33 -10.45 -23.65
CA ARG A 40 7.07 -9.67 -23.64
C ARG A 40 6.40 -9.68 -22.27
N GLU A 41 6.39 -10.81 -21.57
CA GLU A 41 5.81 -10.91 -20.23
C GLU A 41 6.62 -10.09 -19.20
N ALA A 42 7.94 -10.15 -19.28
CA ALA A 42 8.83 -9.34 -18.45
C ALA A 42 8.63 -7.84 -18.70
N GLU A 43 8.54 -7.42 -19.96
CA GLU A 43 8.28 -6.02 -20.36
C GLU A 43 6.91 -5.54 -19.85
N ARG A 44 5.86 -6.36 -19.98
CA ARG A 44 4.54 -6.06 -19.39
C ARG A 44 4.62 -5.91 -17.88
N GLY A 45 5.36 -6.78 -17.20
CA GLY A 45 5.58 -6.70 -15.75
C GLY A 45 6.27 -5.40 -15.36
N LEU A 46 7.31 -5.01 -16.08
CA LEU A 46 8.02 -3.76 -15.85
C LEU A 46 7.13 -2.54 -16.12
N LYS A 47 6.37 -2.55 -17.22
CA LYS A 47 5.43 -1.47 -17.56
C LYS A 47 4.36 -1.28 -16.48
N LYS A 48 3.76 -2.38 -15.98
CA LYS A 48 2.81 -2.31 -14.86
C LYS A 48 3.43 -1.67 -13.63
N LYS A 49 4.63 -2.11 -13.22
CA LYS A 49 5.36 -1.52 -12.08
C LYS A 49 5.63 -0.02 -12.29
N ALA A 50 6.09 0.38 -13.47
CA ALA A 50 6.33 1.78 -13.81
C ALA A 50 5.04 2.61 -13.76
N THR A 51 3.90 2.08 -14.23
CA THR A 51 2.61 2.78 -14.15
C THR A 51 2.14 2.97 -12.71
N PHE A 52 2.31 1.98 -11.84
CA PHE A 52 1.99 2.11 -10.41
C PHE A 52 2.87 3.15 -9.72
N LEU A 53 4.18 3.14 -9.99
CA LEU A 53 5.11 4.13 -9.44
C LEU A 53 4.75 5.55 -9.91
N ALA A 54 4.44 5.73 -11.19
CA ALA A 54 4.03 7.02 -11.73
C ALA A 54 2.72 7.53 -11.11
N ALA A 55 1.76 6.64 -10.83
CA ALA A 55 0.52 7.01 -10.15
C ALA A 55 0.78 7.46 -8.71
N ALA A 56 1.60 6.72 -7.96
CA ALA A 56 1.94 7.07 -6.57
C ALA A 56 2.64 8.44 -6.47
N LEU A 57 3.54 8.77 -7.41
CA LEU A 57 4.19 10.08 -7.43
C LEU A 57 3.19 11.23 -7.66
N LYS A 58 2.18 11.06 -8.52
CA LYS A 58 1.16 12.09 -8.76
C LYS A 58 0.37 12.45 -7.49
N GLU A 59 0.13 11.50 -6.58
CA GLU A 59 -0.55 11.76 -5.31
C GLU A 59 0.31 12.60 -4.34
N THR A 60 1.63 12.48 -4.42
CA THR A 60 2.54 13.27 -3.59
C THR A 60 2.64 14.73 -4.04
N ASP A 61 2.48 15.02 -5.33
CA ASP A 61 2.45 16.39 -5.84
C ASP A 61 1.09 17.08 -5.58
N ALA A 62 -0.02 16.34 -5.54
CA ALA A 62 -1.30 16.87 -5.07
C ALA A 62 -1.27 17.28 -3.58
N THR A 63 -0.41 16.66 -2.78
CA THR A 63 -0.22 17.01 -1.36
C THR A 63 0.47 18.38 -1.18
N LYS A 64 1.16 18.91 -2.20
CA LYS A 64 1.79 20.25 -2.13
C LYS A 64 0.80 21.40 -2.32
N MET A 65 -0.42 21.13 -2.81
CA MET A 65 -1.43 22.16 -3.08
C MET A 65 -2.65 22.10 -2.14
N GLY A 66 -2.62 21.24 -1.11
CA GLY A 66 -3.80 20.92 -0.29
C GLY A 66 -3.66 21.09 1.23
N ARG A 67 -2.56 21.67 1.75
CA ARG A 67 -2.54 22.08 3.17
C ARG A 67 -3.08 23.50 3.26
N PRO A 68 -4.21 23.76 3.95
CA PRO A 68 -4.62 25.11 4.27
C PRO A 68 -3.45 25.80 4.96
N GLN A 69 -2.87 26.81 4.31
CA GLN A 69 -1.88 27.66 4.94
C GLN A 69 -2.59 28.27 6.15
N PRO A 70 -2.09 28.08 7.39
CA PRO A 70 -2.71 28.71 8.54
C PRO A 70 -2.77 30.22 8.28
N PRO A 71 -3.85 30.90 8.67
CA PRO A 71 -4.06 32.30 8.32
C PRO A 71 -2.81 33.12 8.65
N LYS A 72 -2.25 33.78 7.63
CA LYS A 72 -1.16 34.74 7.75
C LYS A 72 -1.68 35.93 8.57
N GLY A 73 -1.57 35.83 9.88
CA GLY A 73 -2.14 36.81 10.81
C GLY A 73 -1.90 36.44 12.27
N GLY A 74 -0.65 36.12 12.62
CA GLY A 74 -0.28 35.93 14.01
C GLY A 74 1.20 35.60 14.14
N ASN A 75 1.91 36.38 14.95
CA ASN A 75 3.27 36.06 15.38
C ASN A 75 3.29 34.59 15.87
N PRO A 76 4.20 33.70 15.41
CA PRO A 76 4.26 32.34 15.91
C PRO A 76 4.46 32.44 17.42
N ARG A 77 3.41 32.09 18.18
CA ARG A 77 3.50 32.09 19.64
C ARG A 77 4.61 31.10 19.98
N ALA A 78 5.65 31.59 20.66
CA ALA A 78 6.73 30.75 21.14
C ALA A 78 6.13 29.49 21.79
N PRO A 79 6.63 28.28 21.48
CA PRO A 79 6.15 27.06 22.10
C PRO A 79 6.17 27.23 23.63
N LEU A 80 5.05 26.94 24.28
CA LEU A 80 5.00 26.87 25.74
C LEU A 80 6.02 25.82 26.20
N ALA A 81 6.81 26.13 27.23
CA ALA A 81 7.64 25.12 27.86
C ALA A 81 6.75 24.01 28.45
N LYS A 82 7.31 22.80 28.60
CA LYS A 82 6.58 21.61 29.07
C LYS A 82 5.86 21.81 30.40
N ASP A 83 6.28 22.77 31.20
CA ASP A 83 5.80 23.07 32.54
C ASP A 83 5.07 24.42 32.66
N GLN A 84 4.80 25.11 31.54
CA GLN A 84 4.14 26.42 31.53
C GLN A 84 2.62 26.33 31.35
N CYS A 85 1.89 27.06 32.19
CA CYS A 85 0.45 27.24 32.10
C CYS A 85 0.05 27.92 30.80
N ALA A 86 -0.82 27.30 30.01
CA ALA A 86 -1.30 27.88 28.74
C ALA A 86 -2.20 29.12 28.90
N TYR A 87 -2.57 29.51 30.14
CA TYR A 87 -3.38 30.70 30.43
C TYR A 87 -2.52 31.89 30.89
N CYS A 88 -1.79 31.76 32.00
CA CYS A 88 -0.95 32.84 32.55
C CYS A 88 0.54 32.76 32.16
N LYS A 89 0.99 31.68 31.50
CA LYS A 89 2.39 31.42 31.08
C LYS A 89 3.39 31.19 32.20
N GLU A 90 2.95 31.13 33.46
CA GLU A 90 3.79 30.78 34.60
C GLU A 90 4.01 29.26 34.70
N LYS A 91 5.09 28.84 35.36
CA LYS A 91 5.42 27.43 35.56
C LYS A 91 4.76 26.86 36.81
N GLY A 92 4.60 25.53 36.85
CA GLY A 92 4.20 24.81 38.06
C GLY A 92 2.71 24.50 38.21
N HIS A 93 1.88 24.87 37.23
CA HIS A 93 0.47 24.48 37.19
C HIS A 93 -0.03 24.37 35.75
N TRP A 94 -1.01 23.50 35.51
CA TRP A 94 -1.65 23.40 34.19
C TRP A 94 -2.75 24.44 34.01
N LYS A 95 -3.19 24.64 32.77
CA LYS A 95 -4.26 25.58 32.43
C LYS A 95 -5.51 25.42 33.31
N ASN A 96 -5.84 24.18 33.71
CA ASN A 96 -7.04 23.88 34.50
C ASN A 96 -6.86 24.14 36.02
N GLU A 97 -5.63 24.30 36.49
CA GLU A 97 -5.25 24.54 37.88
C GLU A 97 -4.83 26.01 38.10
N CYS A 98 -4.95 26.84 37.07
CA CYS A 98 -4.46 28.21 37.11
C CYS A 98 -5.26 29.06 38.12
N PRO A 99 -4.61 29.63 39.16
CA PRO A 99 -5.30 30.44 40.17
C PRO A 99 -5.92 31.71 39.58
N ASN A 100 -5.41 32.16 38.43
CA ASN A 100 -5.92 33.31 37.69
C ASN A 100 -7.11 33.01 36.76
N ARG A 101 -7.60 31.75 36.73
CA ARG A 101 -8.78 31.42 35.93
C ARG A 101 -10.07 31.77 36.63
N LYS A 102 -10.87 32.62 35.98
CA LYS A 102 -12.24 32.93 36.39
C LYS A 102 -13.22 31.96 35.68
N GLY A 103 -13.57 30.85 36.35
CA GLY A 103 -14.68 29.97 35.98
C GLY A 103 -14.31 28.51 35.65
N PRO A 104 -15.23 27.54 35.88
CA PRO A 104 -14.93 26.12 35.79
C PRO A 104 -14.80 25.63 34.33
N SER A 105 -13.68 24.96 34.02
CA SER A 105 -13.52 24.26 32.74
C SER A 105 -14.26 22.93 32.76
N LYS A 106 -15.39 22.82 32.06
CA LYS A 106 -16.03 21.51 31.81
C LYS A 106 -15.29 20.82 30.66
N SER A 107 -14.41 19.87 30.96
CA SER A 107 -13.90 18.92 29.97
C SER A 107 -14.68 17.61 30.07
N SER A 108 -15.85 17.55 29.44
CA SER A 108 -16.57 16.29 29.24
C SER A 108 -16.06 15.61 27.97
N ARG A 109 -15.07 14.72 28.13
CA ARG A 109 -14.88 13.56 27.26
C ARG A 109 -14.40 12.42 28.14
N HIS A 110 -15.32 11.84 28.91
CA HIS A 110 -15.15 10.47 29.37
C HIS A 110 -15.07 9.60 28.12
N ARG A 111 -13.94 8.90 27.95
CA ARG A 111 -13.84 7.73 27.08
C ARG A 111 -14.32 6.57 27.92
N GLU A 112 -15.59 6.18 27.79
CA GLU A 112 -16.01 4.87 28.29
C GLU A 112 -15.38 3.80 27.41
N GLU A 113 -14.62 2.93 28.06
CA GLU A 113 -14.03 1.71 27.53
C GLU A 113 -15.13 0.64 27.47
N PRO A 114 -15.35 -0.06 26.33
CA PRO A 114 -16.34 -1.13 26.30
C PRO A 114 -15.81 -2.32 27.11
N ARG A 115 -16.43 -2.55 28.27
CA ARG A 115 -16.27 -3.75 29.07
C ARG A 115 -16.67 -4.97 28.24
N GLY A 116 -15.78 -5.95 28.19
CA GLY A 116 -16.00 -7.19 27.46
C GLY A 116 -17.17 -7.99 28.01
N GLU A 117 -17.94 -8.58 27.11
CA GLU A 117 -18.82 -9.70 27.38
C GLU A 117 -18.47 -10.82 26.39
N ASN A 118 -18.03 -11.93 26.97
CA ASN A 118 -17.81 -13.21 26.31
C ASN A 118 -19.13 -13.76 25.77
N LEU A 119 -19.19 -14.07 24.48
CA LEU A 119 -20.15 -15.03 23.92
C LEU A 119 -19.44 -15.98 22.95
N ILE A 120 -18.99 -17.05 23.57
CA ILE A 120 -18.70 -18.41 23.11
C ILE A 120 -19.41 -18.79 21.79
N GLY A 121 -18.66 -19.42 20.88
CA GLY A 121 -19.18 -20.49 20.02
C GLY A 121 -19.19 -20.20 18.52
N LEU A 122 -18.19 -20.74 17.81
CA LEU A 122 -18.35 -21.77 16.76
C LEU A 122 -17.02 -21.93 16.02
N ALA A 123 -16.21 -22.88 16.50
CA ALA A 123 -15.10 -23.42 15.74
C ALA A 123 -15.65 -24.25 14.58
N TRP A 124 -15.19 -23.99 13.36
CA TRP A 124 -15.46 -24.78 12.16
C TRP A 124 -14.12 -25.22 11.56
N ILE A 125 -13.67 -26.45 11.87
CA ILE A 125 -12.70 -27.28 11.13
C ILE A 125 -13.02 -28.74 11.59
N ASP A 126 -13.07 -29.84 10.82
CA ASP A 126 -12.46 -30.35 9.57
C ASP A 126 -13.51 -31.25 8.84
N SER A 127 -13.51 -31.49 7.51
CA SER A 127 -12.61 -32.33 6.67
C SER A 127 -12.27 -33.72 7.22
N ASP A 128 -13.08 -34.73 6.85
CA ASP A 128 -12.64 -36.08 6.46
C ASP A 128 -13.70 -36.70 5.53
#